data_AF-Q1N172-F1
#
_entry.id   AF-Q1N172-F1
#
_cell.length_a   1.000
_cell.length_b   1.000
_cell.length_c   1.000
_cell.angle_alpha   90.00
_cell.angle_beta   90.00
_cell.angle_gamma   90.00
#
_symmetry.space_group_name_H-M   'P 1'
#
loop_
_entity.id
_entity.type
_entity.pdbx_description
1 polymer ?
#
loop_
_entity_poly.entity_id
_entity_poly.type
_entity_poly.pdbx_seq_one_letter_code
_entity_poly.pdbx_strand_id
1 'polypeptide(L)'
;MKILLIIATLLFSSALFADTFLLDVRTPQEFEQGHAYSAVLIPHDQIESQQAKLPKDKDQEIKVYCRSGNRAGKAVKTLNALGYNNVENIGGLEDAKEWVKR
;
A
#
# COMPACT_ATOMS: atom_id res chain seq x y z
N MET A 1 28.99 46.95 -2.71
CA MET A 1 28.02 46.93 -3.83
C MET A 1 27.84 45.48 -4.24
N LYS A 2 26.73 44.84 -3.85
CA LYS A 2 25.76 44.20 -4.76
C LYS A 2 26.48 43.39 -5.84
N ILE A 3 26.51 42.06 -5.78
CA ILE A 3 25.39 41.25 -6.25
C ILE A 3 25.22 40.00 -5.37
N LEU A 4 24.11 40.03 -4.64
CA LEU A 4 23.36 38.91 -4.12
C LEU A 4 22.60 38.30 -5.32
N LEU A 5 22.98 37.12 -5.79
CA LEU A 5 22.16 36.28 -6.67
C LEU A 5 22.22 34.87 -6.07
N ILE A 6 21.36 34.58 -5.10
CA ILE A 6 20.20 33.71 -5.35
C ILE A 6 20.63 32.47 -6.15
N ILE A 7 21.39 31.57 -5.52
CA ILE A 7 21.24 30.15 -5.80
C ILE A 7 20.15 29.67 -4.85
N ALA A 8 18.95 30.19 -5.08
CA ALA A 8 17.75 29.66 -4.46
C ALA A 8 17.50 28.29 -5.06
N THR A 9 17.53 27.28 -4.18
CA THR A 9 16.58 26.17 -4.20
C THR A 9 16.41 25.47 -5.56
N LEU A 10 17.40 24.66 -5.92
CA LEU A 10 17.14 23.39 -6.61
C LEU A 10 17.18 22.25 -5.58
N LEU A 11 16.48 22.44 -4.46
CA LEU A 11 15.80 21.31 -3.85
C LEU A 11 14.64 21.04 -4.79
N PHE A 12 14.89 20.19 -5.80
CA PHE A 12 13.81 19.43 -6.40
C PHE A 12 13.31 18.54 -5.26
N SER A 13 12.49 19.13 -4.39
CA SER A 13 11.62 18.39 -3.51
C SER A 13 10.69 17.71 -4.49
N SER A 14 11.10 16.54 -4.98
CA SER A 14 10.13 15.48 -5.16
C SER A 14 9.48 15.42 -3.80
N ALA A 15 8.33 16.08 -3.66
CA ALA A 15 7.43 15.80 -2.58
C ALA A 15 7.48 14.29 -2.42
N LEU A 16 7.88 13.84 -1.23
CA LEU A 16 8.04 12.44 -0.88
C LEU A 16 6.69 11.76 -1.14
N PHE A 17 6.42 11.37 -2.38
CA PHE A 17 5.33 10.48 -2.69
C PHE A 17 5.87 9.13 -2.27
N ALA A 18 5.66 8.79 -0.99
CA ALA A 18 5.78 7.41 -0.57
C ALA A 18 4.76 6.64 -1.42
N ASP A 19 5.26 5.82 -2.34
CA ASP A 19 4.39 4.99 -3.18
C ASP A 19 3.47 4.17 -2.27
N THR A 20 2.17 4.29 -2.48
CA THR A 20 1.18 3.52 -1.74
C THR A 20 1.39 2.03 -1.94
N PHE A 21 1.43 1.25 -0.85
CA PHE A 21 1.58 -0.19 -0.92
C PHE A 21 0.20 -0.86 -1.09
N LEU A 22 -0.09 -1.32 -2.31
CA LEU A 22 -1.34 -2.03 -2.61
C LEU A 22 -1.20 -3.53 -2.28
N LEU A 23 -2.00 -4.02 -1.34
CA LEU A 23 -1.94 -5.38 -0.81
C LEU A 23 -3.19 -6.19 -1.18
N ASP A 24 -3.00 -7.25 -1.95
CA ASP A 24 -4.02 -8.28 -2.18
C ASP A 24 -3.91 -9.37 -1.11
N VAL A 25 -4.98 -9.59 -0.34
CA VAL A 25 -5.02 -10.61 0.72
C VAL A 25 -5.86 -11.84 0.38
N ARG A 26 -6.12 -12.06 -0.91
CA ARG A 26 -6.77 -13.26 -1.45
C ARG A 26 -5.82 -14.46 -1.48
N THR A 27 -6.31 -15.59 -2.00
CA THR A 27 -5.46 -16.76 -2.25
C THR A 27 -4.54 -16.53 -3.47
N PRO A 28 -3.43 -17.27 -3.59
CA PRO A 28 -2.60 -17.24 -4.79
C PRO A 28 -3.36 -17.52 -6.08
N GLN A 29 -4.31 -18.47 -6.05
CA GLN A 29 -5.10 -18.82 -7.22
C GLN A 29 -6.02 -17.67 -7.67
N GLU A 30 -6.66 -16.97 -6.73
CA GLU A 30 -7.47 -15.78 -7.04
C GLU A 30 -6.62 -14.65 -7.62
N PHE A 31 -5.37 -14.50 -7.14
CA PHE A 31 -4.42 -13.50 -7.63
C PHE A 31 -3.94 -13.82 -9.06
N GLU A 32 -3.59 -15.07 -9.34
CA GLU A 32 -3.16 -15.54 -10.66
C GLU A 32 -4.26 -15.42 -11.73
N GLN A 33 -5.53 -15.56 -11.34
CA GLN A 33 -6.68 -15.34 -12.22
C GLN A 33 -6.89 -13.86 -12.61
N GLY A 34 -6.23 -12.94 -11.91
CA GLY A 34 -6.29 -11.51 -12.15
C GLY A 34 -6.30 -10.73 -10.84
N HIS A 35 -5.54 -9.64 -10.81
CA HIS A 35 -5.35 -8.76 -9.65
C HIS A 35 -5.21 -7.30 -10.11
N ALA A 36 -5.32 -6.36 -9.17
CA ALA A 36 -5.08 -4.95 -9.44
C ALA A 36 -3.60 -4.70 -9.78
N TYR A 37 -3.32 -3.73 -10.66
CA TYR A 37 -1.96 -3.43 -11.12
C TYR A 37 -1.03 -3.09 -9.94
N SER A 38 0.20 -3.60 -9.98
CA SER A 38 1.22 -3.43 -8.93
C SER A 38 0.86 -3.97 -7.54
N ALA A 39 -0.23 -4.72 -7.38
CA ALA A 39 -0.59 -5.31 -6.09
C ALA A 39 0.42 -6.37 -5.64
N VAL A 40 0.79 -6.34 -4.37
CA VAL A 40 1.58 -7.40 -3.72
C VAL A 40 0.64 -8.40 -3.06
N LEU A 41 0.88 -9.70 -3.29
CA LEU A 41 0.11 -10.78 -2.68
C LEU A 41 0.68 -11.18 -1.32
N ILE A 42 -0.16 -11.10 -0.28
CA ILE A 42 0.04 -11.78 1.01
C ILE A 42 -1.32 -12.28 1.51
N PRO A 43 -1.62 -13.59 1.45
CA PRO A 43 -2.88 -14.12 1.95
C PRO A 43 -3.16 -13.65 3.40
N HIS A 44 -4.41 -13.31 3.69
CA HIS A 44 -4.77 -12.68 4.98
C HIS A 44 -4.33 -13.45 6.24
N ASP A 45 -4.21 -14.77 6.12
CA ASP A 45 -3.79 -15.74 7.13
C ASP A 45 -2.27 -15.95 7.19
N GLN A 46 -1.51 -15.28 6.33
CA GLN A 46 -0.06 -15.39 6.21
C GLN A 46 0.67 -14.05 6.45
N ILE A 47 -0.05 -13.00 6.84
CA ILE A 47 0.52 -11.66 7.06
C ILE A 47 1.61 -11.69 8.14
N GLU A 48 1.37 -12.36 9.26
CA GLU A 48 2.33 -12.44 10.36
C GLU A 48 3.61 -13.21 9.98
N SER A 49 3.50 -14.24 9.15
CA SER A 49 4.65 -15.07 8.72
C SER A 49 5.39 -14.46 7.53
N GLN A 50 4.79 -13.53 6.79
CA GLN A 50 5.37 -12.88 5.61
C GLN A 50 5.67 -11.40 5.80
N GLN A 51 5.92 -10.95 7.04
CA GLN A 51 6.23 -9.55 7.36
C GLN A 51 7.39 -8.96 6.55
N ALA A 52 8.34 -9.80 6.09
CA ALA A 52 9.45 -9.36 5.26
C ALA A 52 9.05 -8.78 3.89
N LYS A 53 7.81 -9.06 3.42
CA LYS A 53 7.25 -8.49 2.19
C LYS A 53 6.54 -7.15 2.40
N LEU A 54 6.25 -6.80 3.65
CA LEU A 54 5.55 -5.56 3.98
C LEU A 54 6.53 -4.37 3.98
N PRO A 55 6.02 -3.14 3.86
CA PRO A 55 6.80 -1.92 4.06
C PRO A 55 7.65 -1.95 5.33
N LYS A 56 8.88 -1.46 5.24
CA LYS A 56 9.73 -1.27 6.44
C LYS A 56 9.26 -0.08 7.27
N ASP A 57 8.76 0.95 6.61
CA ASP A 57 8.15 2.11 7.25
C ASP A 57 6.72 1.77 7.70
N LYS A 58 6.44 1.97 8.98
CA LYS A 58 5.15 1.67 9.62
C LYS A 58 4.07 2.72 9.34
N ASP A 59 4.47 3.90 8.86
CA ASP A 59 3.57 4.99 8.51
C ASP A 59 3.31 5.04 6.99
N GLN A 60 3.98 4.21 6.19
CA GLN A 60 3.70 4.06 4.76
C GLN A 60 2.25 3.63 4.56
N GLU A 61 1.58 4.28 3.60
CA GLU A 61 0.20 3.97 3.27
C GLU A 61 0.07 2.56 2.70
N ILE A 62 -0.81 1.76 3.30
CA ILE A 62 -1.16 0.42 2.84
C ILE A 62 -2.64 0.40 2.47
N LYS A 63 -2.95 0.16 1.19
CA LYS A 63 -4.32 -0.12 0.74
C LYS A 63 -4.50 -1.62 0.61
N VAL A 64 -5.50 -2.16 1.30
CA VAL A 64 -5.75 -3.60 1.36
C VAL A 64 -7.06 -3.91 0.69
N TYR A 65 -7.07 -4.91 -0.19
CA TYR A 65 -8.31 -5.41 -0.80
C TYR A 65 -8.35 -6.93 -0.78
N CYS A 66 -9.55 -7.46 -1.02
CA CYS A 66 -9.70 -8.88 -1.28
C CYS A 66 -10.77 -9.15 -2.33
N ARG A 67 -11.53 -10.26 -2.23
CA ARG A 67 -12.67 -10.50 -3.14
C ARG A 67 -13.84 -9.54 -2.88
N SER A 68 -14.13 -9.22 -1.62
CA SER A 68 -15.34 -8.49 -1.22
C SER A 68 -15.17 -7.63 0.05
N GLY A 69 -13.94 -7.28 0.43
CA GLY A 69 -13.63 -6.51 1.65
C GLY A 69 -13.53 -7.30 2.97
N ASN A 70 -14.16 -8.48 3.10
CA ASN A 70 -14.18 -9.21 4.39
C ASN A 70 -12.78 -9.65 4.89
N ARG A 71 -11.97 -10.26 4.01
CA ARG A 71 -10.59 -10.65 4.36
C ARG A 71 -9.67 -9.44 4.55
N ALA A 72 -9.91 -8.36 3.80
CA ALA A 72 -9.16 -7.12 3.94
C ALA A 72 -9.41 -6.49 5.32
N GLY A 73 -10.65 -6.52 5.83
CA GLY A 73 -10.94 -6.09 7.20
C GLY A 73 -10.22 -6.89 8.29
N LYS A 74 -10.00 -8.20 8.08
CA LYS A 74 -9.17 -9.02 8.98
C LYS A 74 -7.70 -8.63 8.87
N ALA A 75 -7.20 -8.46 7.65
CA ALA A 75 -5.83 -8.04 7.38
C ALA A 75 -5.49 -6.66 7.97
N VAL A 76 -6.40 -5.69 7.89
CA VAL A 76 -6.24 -4.37 8.55
C VAL A 76 -6.01 -4.54 10.05
N LYS A 77 -6.82 -5.38 10.73
CA LYS A 77 -6.64 -5.65 12.16
C LYS A 77 -5.27 -6.26 12.47
N THR A 78 -4.83 -7.22 11.65
CA THR A 78 -3.50 -7.84 11.80
C THR A 78 -2.39 -6.82 11.56
N LEU A 79 -2.46 -6.01 10.51
CA LEU A 79 -1.45 -5.00 10.21
C LEU A 79 -1.38 -3.92 11.30
N ASN A 80 -2.52 -3.47 11.82
CA ASN A 80 -2.54 -2.54 12.95
C ASN A 80 -1.91 -3.16 14.20
N ALA A 81 -2.15 -4.45 14.47
CA ALA A 81 -1.50 -5.16 15.58
C ALA A 81 0.02 -5.31 15.39
N LEU A 82 0.50 -5.32 14.14
CA LEU A 82 1.92 -5.30 13.77
C LEU A 82 2.52 -3.88 13.73
N GLY A 83 1.75 -2.87 14.15
CA GLY A 83 2.19 -1.49 14.30
C GLY A 83 2.14 -0.64 13.02
N TYR A 84 1.47 -1.08 11.96
CA TYR A 84 1.21 -0.22 10.80
C TYR A 84 0.09 0.77 11.12
N ASN A 85 0.36 2.06 10.95
CA ASN A 85 -0.55 3.13 11.39
C ASN A 85 -1.43 3.69 10.27
N ASN A 86 -1.11 3.39 9.01
CA ASN A 86 -1.78 3.93 7.83
C ASN A 86 -2.28 2.81 6.92
N VAL A 87 -3.31 2.09 7.38
CA VAL A 87 -3.86 0.93 6.66
C VAL A 87 -5.35 1.13 6.39
N GLU A 88 -5.75 1.01 5.12
CA GLU A 88 -7.14 1.17 4.70
C GLU A 88 -7.64 -0.08 3.97
N ASN A 89 -8.84 -0.54 4.31
CA ASN A 89 -9.57 -1.53 3.51
C ASN A 89 -10.32 -0.81 2.39
N ILE A 90 -9.88 -1.02 1.14
CA ILE A 90 -10.51 -0.40 -0.04
C ILE A 90 -11.57 -1.28 -0.70
N GLY A 91 -11.90 -2.44 -0.12
CA GLY A 91 -13.01 -3.29 -0.57
C GLY A 91 -12.58 -4.53 -1.37
N GLY A 92 -13.24 -4.74 -2.51
CA GLY A 92 -13.06 -5.88 -3.40
C GLY A 92 -12.05 -5.65 -4.52
N LEU A 93 -11.90 -6.63 -5.41
CA LEU A 93 -11.00 -6.57 -6.56
C LEU A 93 -11.37 -5.44 -7.52
N GLU A 94 -12.66 -5.23 -7.78
CA GLU A 94 -13.10 -4.18 -8.70
C GLU A 94 -12.87 -2.79 -8.12
N ASP A 95 -13.08 -2.59 -6.81
CA ASP A 95 -12.75 -1.34 -6.11
C ASP A 95 -11.24 -1.04 -6.22
N ALA A 96 -10.40 -2.05 -6.04
CA ALA A 96 -8.95 -1.93 -6.19
C ALA A 96 -8.53 -1.59 -7.64
N LYS A 97 -9.18 -2.20 -8.64
CA LYS A 97 -8.94 -1.89 -10.05
C LYS A 97 -9.37 -0.47 -10.43
N GLU A 98 -10.43 0.06 -9.83
CA GLU A 98 -10.81 1.46 -10.02
C GLU A 98 -9.86 2.40 -9.28
N TRP A 99 -9.39 2.01 -8.09
CA TRP A 99 -8.44 2.81 -7.31
C TRP A 99 -7.12 3.03 -8.06
N VAL A 100 -6.55 2.01 -8.71
CA VAL A 100 -5.28 2.14 -9.46
C VAL A 100 -5.35 3.01 -10.71
N LYS A 101 -6.56 3.40 -11.16
CA LYS A 101 -6.74 4.28 -12.33
C LYS A 101 -6.73 5.77 -11.97
N ARG A 102 -6.78 6.10 -10.68
CA ARG A 102 -6.79 7.46 -10.18
C ARG A 102 -5.40 8.09 -10.30
#